data_AF-A0A5J4Z0G0-F1
#
_entry.id   AF-A0A5J4Z0G0-F1
#
_cell.length_a   1.000
_cell.length_b   1.000
_cell.length_c   1.000
_cell.angle_alpha   90.00
_cell.angle_beta   90.00
_cell.angle_gamma   90.00
#
_symmetry.space_group_name_H-M   'P 1'
#
loop_
_entity.id
_entity.type
_entity.pdbx_description
1 polymer ?
#
loop_
_entity_poly.entity_id
_entity_poly.type
_entity_poly.pdbx_seq_one_letter_code
_entity_poly.pdbx_strand_id
1 'polypeptide(L)'
;MMEGLPFAFALLLPSWAVATSWRGAGYRSRPRCGVATRPCGKNTVRGAAALSVALRASILNKEDGGVALQKKKELGDEAQVPHDVEQQKLATQKIAASLRGRILDMYVQFLSEDGSAVDYKALRNSLEFRDYQVVAQQLRDVQPQLLNRTERIAFFLNVYNALIIHGLAILDSPPSNLLQRLLFYAKNAYVIGGIEYSLNDIEHGVLRGNKPGPVPFSGKPFKSGDPRLWTSITESPDARIHFALNCGAKSCPPVRCFNADNLDYALEGAAQSFVTDEENVRLDQDRQGFVYLSSIFKWYRVDFCPENDTSDRALLSTIISYIDAESRDPDAKRLRAQLVELVESGQNVRCKFLPYNWSLNSA
;
A
#
# COMPACT_ATOMS: atom_id res chain seq x y z
N MET A 1 22.19 24.96 -9.67
CA MET A 1 21.77 26.09 -10.52
C MET A 1 20.42 25.76 -11.12
N MET A 2 19.48 26.69 -11.04
CA MET A 2 18.13 26.56 -11.61
C MET A 2 18.18 26.84 -13.12
N GLU A 3 17.54 26.00 -13.92
CA GLU A 3 16.86 26.32 -15.18
C GLU A 3 15.71 25.28 -15.27
N GLY A 4 14.43 25.60 -15.40
CA GLY A 4 13.81 26.51 -16.37
C GLY A 4 13.39 25.69 -17.59
N LEU A 5 12.18 25.10 -17.61
CA LEU A 5 11.60 24.61 -18.87
C LEU A 5 10.10 24.92 -18.98
N PRO A 6 9.61 25.33 -20.17
CA PRO A 6 8.32 25.96 -20.38
C PRO A 6 7.25 24.98 -20.90
N PHE A 7 6.01 25.48 -20.96
CA PHE A 7 4.86 24.87 -21.62
C PHE A 7 5.14 24.46 -23.07
N ALA A 8 4.71 23.25 -23.45
CA ALA A 8 4.09 22.94 -24.74
C ALA A 8 3.35 21.59 -24.68
N PHE A 9 2.03 21.64 -24.84
CA PHE A 9 1.17 20.50 -25.12
C PHE A 9 1.35 20.10 -26.60
N ALA A 10 1.66 18.83 -26.87
CA ALA A 10 1.22 18.04 -28.03
C ALA A 10 2.12 16.81 -28.18
N LEU A 11 1.66 15.63 -27.76
CA LEU A 11 2.19 14.38 -28.29
C LEU A 11 1.04 13.41 -28.58
N LEU A 12 0.79 13.30 -29.87
CA LEU A 12 0.20 12.17 -30.56
C LEU A 12 0.70 10.85 -29.97
N LEU A 13 -0.24 9.98 -29.59
CA LEU A 13 0.03 8.60 -29.18
C LEU A 13 0.37 7.77 -30.42
N PRO A 14 1.53 7.07 -30.48
CA PRO A 14 1.66 5.89 -31.33
C PRO A 14 0.99 4.72 -30.61
N SER A 15 -0.07 4.22 -31.24
CA SER A 15 -0.79 3.01 -30.89
C SER A 15 0.07 1.76 -31.13
N TRP A 16 0.94 1.41 -30.18
CA TRP A 16 1.42 0.05 -29.94
C TRP A 16 2.23 0.00 -28.63
N ALA A 17 1.61 -0.45 -27.54
CA ALA A 17 2.31 -0.95 -26.35
C ALA A 17 1.35 -1.77 -25.49
N VAL A 18 1.23 -3.03 -25.90
CA VAL A 18 0.88 -4.25 -25.15
C VAL A 18 0.40 -4.02 -23.70
N ALA A 19 -0.88 -4.29 -23.49
CA ALA A 19 -1.42 -4.65 -22.19
C ALA A 19 -0.95 -6.08 -21.84
N THR A 20 -0.03 -6.23 -20.90
CA THR A 20 0.27 -7.54 -20.31
C THR A 20 -0.71 -7.82 -19.17
N SER A 21 -1.95 -8.16 -19.51
CA SER A 21 -2.78 -8.95 -18.62
C SER A 21 -2.25 -10.39 -18.67
N TRP A 22 -1.63 -10.88 -17.60
CA TRP A 22 -1.09 -12.24 -17.59
C TRP A 22 -2.22 -13.27 -17.63
N ARG A 23 -2.39 -13.95 -18.78
CA ARG A 23 -3.05 -15.26 -18.89
C ARG A 23 -1.94 -16.30 -18.98
N GLY A 24 -1.93 -17.26 -18.06
CA GLY A 24 -0.92 -18.31 -17.99
C GLY A 24 -0.79 -19.08 -19.31
N ALA A 25 0.43 -19.18 -19.83
CA ALA A 25 0.76 -20.01 -20.97
C ALA A 25 1.22 -21.39 -20.49
N GLY A 26 0.33 -22.38 -20.62
CA GLY A 26 0.65 -23.80 -20.46
C GLY A 26 1.38 -24.35 -21.69
N TYR A 27 2.33 -25.25 -21.42
CA TYR A 27 3.14 -25.99 -22.37
C TYR A 27 2.27 -26.77 -23.38
N ARG A 28 2.66 -26.74 -24.67
CA ARG A 28 2.08 -27.54 -25.75
C ARG A 28 2.63 -28.97 -25.74
N SER A 29 1.72 -29.94 -25.73
CA SER A 29 1.92 -31.21 -26.42
C SER A 29 0.57 -31.72 -26.96
N ARG A 30 0.50 -31.91 -28.29
CA ARG A 30 -0.56 -32.67 -28.98
C ARG A 30 -0.02 -34.08 -29.24
N PRO A 31 -0.88 -35.11 -29.33
CA PRO A 31 -1.41 -35.47 -30.66
C PRO A 31 -2.90 -35.88 -30.72
N ARG A 32 -3.48 -35.54 -31.89
CA ARG A 32 -4.57 -36.13 -32.70
C ARG A 32 -5.83 -36.74 -32.05
N CYS A 33 -6.97 -36.21 -32.54
CA CYS A 33 -8.33 -36.68 -32.38
C CYS A 33 -8.67 -37.97 -33.14
N GLY A 34 -9.65 -38.70 -32.60
CA GLY A 34 -10.45 -39.72 -33.28
C GLY A 34 -11.82 -39.90 -32.59
N VAL A 35 -12.83 -39.17 -33.07
CA VAL A 35 -14.27 -39.47 -33.25
C VAL A 35 -15.04 -40.33 -32.21
N ALA A 36 -16.10 -39.75 -31.60
CA ALA A 36 -17.53 -40.19 -31.66
C ALA A 36 -18.40 -39.84 -30.40
N THR A 37 -19.31 -38.88 -30.58
CA THR A 37 -20.69 -38.70 -30.05
C THR A 37 -21.22 -39.43 -28.79
N ARG A 38 -21.79 -38.68 -27.81
CA ARG A 38 -23.24 -38.48 -27.55
C ARG A 38 -23.51 -37.56 -26.31
N PRO A 39 -24.68 -36.90 -26.19
CA PRO A 39 -24.93 -35.80 -25.24
C PRO A 39 -25.70 -36.24 -23.98
N CYS A 40 -25.46 -35.60 -22.82
CA CYS A 40 -26.40 -35.63 -21.69
C CYS A 40 -26.17 -34.47 -20.70
N GLY A 41 -27.26 -33.86 -20.24
CA GLY A 41 -27.37 -33.23 -18.91
C GLY A 41 -27.08 -31.73 -18.80
N LYS A 42 -28.07 -30.89 -19.13
CA LYS A 42 -28.17 -29.53 -18.56
C LYS A 42 -28.62 -29.68 -17.10
N ASN A 43 -27.81 -29.24 -16.14
CA ASN A 43 -28.28 -28.62 -14.90
C ASN A 43 -27.13 -28.04 -14.05
N THR A 44 -27.41 -26.86 -13.49
CA THR A 44 -26.82 -26.26 -12.28
C THR A 44 -25.47 -25.55 -12.37
N VAL A 45 -25.47 -24.31 -12.86
CA VAL A 45 -24.62 -23.22 -12.35
C VAL A 45 -25.48 -21.96 -12.18
N ARG A 46 -26.29 -21.91 -11.13
CA ARG A 46 -27.08 -20.72 -10.75
C ARG A 46 -26.92 -20.31 -9.27
N GLY A 47 -26.16 -21.05 -8.46
CA GLY A 47 -26.00 -20.78 -7.02
C GLY A 47 -24.97 -19.71 -6.66
N ALA A 48 -23.82 -19.67 -7.35
CA ALA A 48 -22.71 -18.78 -6.95
C ALA A 48 -22.94 -17.30 -7.29
N ALA A 49 -23.68 -17.00 -8.37
CA ALA A 49 -23.99 -15.62 -8.75
C ALA A 49 -25.07 -14.97 -7.87
N ALA A 50 -25.97 -15.78 -7.29
CA ALA A 50 -27.09 -15.28 -6.47
C ALA A 50 -26.64 -14.79 -5.08
N LEU A 51 -25.65 -15.45 -4.46
CA LEU A 51 -25.11 -15.02 -3.15
C LEU A 51 -24.33 -13.70 -3.23
N SER A 52 -23.61 -13.44 -4.34
CA SER A 52 -22.88 -12.19 -4.56
C SER A 52 -23.82 -10.98 -4.71
N VAL A 53 -25.01 -11.19 -5.28
CA VAL A 53 -26.05 -10.16 -5.43
C VAL A 53 -26.80 -9.93 -4.11
N ALA A 54 -27.08 -10.99 -3.34
CA ALA A 54 -27.75 -10.88 -2.05
C ALA A 54 -26.92 -10.12 -1.00
N LEU A 55 -25.60 -10.33 -0.97
CA LEU A 55 -24.70 -9.59 -0.10
C LEU A 55 -24.56 -8.10 -0.52
N ARG A 56 -24.66 -7.81 -1.83
CA ARG A 56 -24.72 -6.44 -2.38
C ARG A 56 -26.00 -5.70 -1.98
N ALA A 57 -27.15 -6.38 -1.94
CA ALA A 57 -28.43 -5.74 -1.65
C ALA A 57 -28.59 -5.35 -0.17
N SER A 58 -28.09 -6.15 0.78
CA SER A 58 -28.21 -5.83 2.21
C SER A 58 -27.29 -4.69 2.68
N ILE A 59 -26.25 -4.35 1.92
CA ILE A 59 -25.26 -3.32 2.31
C ILE A 59 -25.55 -1.96 1.62
N LEU A 60 -26.35 -1.92 0.54
CA LEU A 60 -26.52 -0.72 -0.29
C LEU A 60 -27.80 0.12 -0.04
N ASN A 61 -28.71 -0.27 0.86
CA ASN A 61 -29.86 0.59 1.18
C ASN A 61 -29.48 1.66 2.21
N LYS A 62 -28.95 2.77 1.69
CA LYS A 62 -28.66 4.00 2.42
C LYS A 62 -29.76 5.04 2.21
N GLU A 63 -31.02 4.65 2.35
CA GLU A 63 -32.17 5.57 2.41
C GLU A 63 -33.19 4.96 3.38
N ASP A 64 -33.08 5.34 4.67
CA ASP A 64 -34.12 5.33 5.72
C ASP A 64 -33.48 5.33 7.12
N GLY A 65 -32.69 6.37 7.42
CA GLY A 65 -32.05 6.58 8.72
C GLY A 65 -33.02 6.80 9.89
N GLY A 66 -34.33 6.90 9.63
CA GLY A 66 -35.36 7.11 10.66
C GLY A 66 -36.07 5.83 11.14
N VAL A 67 -36.10 4.76 10.34
CA VAL A 67 -36.87 3.52 10.66
C VAL A 67 -35.99 2.46 11.34
N ALA A 68 -34.67 2.53 11.16
CA ALA A 68 -33.70 1.62 11.76
C ALA A 68 -33.65 1.70 13.31
N LEU A 69 -34.04 2.82 13.90
CA LEU A 69 -34.01 3.03 15.37
C LEU A 69 -35.19 2.38 16.11
N GLN A 70 -36.30 2.09 15.45
CA GLN A 70 -37.40 1.32 16.07
C GLN A 70 -37.24 -0.19 15.89
N LYS A 71 -36.64 -0.65 14.79
CA LYS A 71 -36.44 -2.09 14.53
C LYS A 71 -35.27 -2.70 15.31
N LYS A 72 -34.35 -1.88 15.83
CA LYS A 72 -33.25 -2.31 16.71
C LYS A 72 -33.71 -2.71 18.11
N LYS A 73 -34.98 -2.43 18.47
CA LYS A 73 -35.56 -2.77 19.77
C LYS A 73 -36.27 -4.13 19.79
N GLU A 74 -36.39 -4.82 18.65
CA GLU A 74 -37.11 -6.10 18.51
C GLU A 74 -36.25 -7.26 17.98
N LEU A 75 -35.02 -7.04 17.53
CA LEU A 75 -34.06 -8.11 17.24
C LEU A 75 -32.95 -8.08 18.29
N GLY A 76 -32.94 -9.09 19.17
CA GLY A 76 -31.94 -9.26 20.21
C GLY A 76 -30.51 -9.31 19.66
N ASP A 77 -29.59 -8.81 20.48
CA ASP A 77 -28.15 -8.96 20.31
C ASP A 77 -27.78 -10.44 20.25
N GLU A 78 -27.62 -10.99 19.04
CA GLU A 78 -26.78 -12.14 18.64
C GLU A 78 -27.20 -12.66 17.25
N ALA A 79 -27.12 -11.81 16.22
CA ALA A 79 -27.16 -12.30 14.85
C ALA A 79 -25.81 -12.98 14.52
N GLN A 80 -25.75 -14.30 14.71
CA GLN A 80 -24.59 -15.13 14.37
C GLN A 80 -24.24 -14.95 12.88
N VAL A 81 -23.00 -14.52 12.58
CA VAL A 81 -22.51 -14.39 11.20
C VAL A 81 -22.60 -15.76 10.51
N PRO A 82 -23.21 -15.87 9.32
CA PRO A 82 -23.37 -17.15 8.64
C PRO A 82 -22.04 -17.90 8.51
N HIS A 83 -22.03 -19.19 8.83
CA HIS A 83 -20.81 -20.03 8.87
C HIS A 83 -19.95 -19.95 7.60
N ASP A 84 -20.60 -19.82 6.43
CA ASP A 84 -19.93 -19.70 5.12
C ASP A 84 -19.10 -18.41 5.00
N VAL A 85 -19.53 -17.31 5.61
CA VAL A 85 -18.81 -16.02 5.60
C VAL A 85 -17.56 -16.11 6.47
N GLU A 86 -17.65 -16.77 7.62
CA GLU A 86 -16.50 -16.97 8.50
C GLU A 86 -15.43 -17.85 7.85
N GLN A 87 -15.83 -18.91 7.14
CA GLN A 87 -14.90 -19.74 6.36
C GLN A 87 -14.22 -18.97 5.24
N GLN A 88 -14.94 -18.08 4.55
CA GLN A 88 -14.38 -17.23 3.51
C GLN A 88 -13.42 -16.17 4.07
N LYS A 89 -13.73 -15.59 5.24
CA LYS A 89 -12.84 -14.68 5.95
C LYS A 89 -11.56 -15.40 6.36
N LEU A 90 -11.66 -16.59 6.95
CA LEU A 90 -10.51 -17.40 7.34
C LEU A 90 -9.65 -17.79 6.13
N ALA A 91 -10.26 -18.16 5.00
CA ALA A 91 -9.54 -18.43 3.76
C ALA A 91 -8.77 -17.18 3.27
N THR A 92 -9.39 -16.00 3.33
CA THR A 92 -8.76 -14.72 3.01
C THR A 92 -7.56 -14.45 3.92
N GLN A 93 -7.72 -14.60 5.23
CA GLN A 93 -6.64 -14.42 6.21
C GLN A 93 -5.50 -15.41 6.00
N LYS A 94 -5.79 -16.67 5.64
CA LYS A 94 -4.77 -17.70 5.35
C LYS A 94 -3.95 -17.36 4.11
N ILE A 95 -4.59 -16.94 3.01
CA ILE A 95 -3.89 -16.52 1.79
C ILE A 95 -3.01 -15.30 2.08
N ALA A 96 -3.55 -14.31 2.81
CA ALA A 96 -2.80 -13.13 3.25
C ALA A 96 -1.56 -13.49 4.08
N ALA A 97 -1.72 -14.38 5.07
CA ALA A 97 -0.64 -14.83 5.92
C ALA A 97 0.43 -15.64 5.15
N SER A 98 -0.01 -16.48 4.20
CA SER A 98 0.89 -17.25 3.34
C SER A 98 1.71 -16.34 2.43
N LEU A 99 1.07 -15.37 1.77
CA LEU A 99 1.76 -14.38 0.93
C LEU A 99 2.81 -13.63 1.74
N ARG A 100 2.41 -13.14 2.92
CA ARG A 100 3.30 -12.44 3.85
C ARG A 100 4.51 -13.29 4.25
N GLY A 101 4.31 -14.56 4.60
CA GLY A 101 5.40 -15.47 4.94
C GLY A 101 6.40 -15.63 3.80
N ARG A 102 5.91 -15.86 2.57
CA ARG A 102 6.78 -16.00 1.38
C ARG A 102 7.57 -14.73 1.06
N ILE A 103 6.97 -13.54 1.22
CA ILE A 103 7.68 -12.28 1.02
C ILE A 103 8.85 -12.16 2.00
N LEU A 104 8.64 -12.49 3.28
CA LEU A 104 9.72 -12.45 4.27
C LEU A 104 10.83 -13.43 3.95
N ASP A 105 10.47 -14.68 3.66
CA ASP A 105 11.44 -15.73 3.37
C ASP A 105 12.36 -15.30 2.22
N MET A 106 11.75 -14.81 1.13
CA MET A 106 12.49 -14.25 -0.01
C MET A 106 13.31 -13.01 0.40
N TYR A 107 12.68 -12.03 1.05
CA TYR A 107 13.36 -10.77 1.35
C TYR A 107 14.59 -11.01 2.22
N VAL A 108 14.49 -11.81 3.28
CA VAL A 108 15.60 -12.13 4.18
C VAL A 108 16.73 -12.87 3.45
N GLN A 109 16.39 -13.81 2.57
CA GLN A 109 17.39 -14.64 1.87
C GLN A 109 18.20 -13.84 0.83
N PHE A 110 17.62 -12.81 0.23
CA PHE A 110 18.23 -12.03 -0.84
C PHE A 110 18.62 -10.61 -0.43
N LEU A 111 18.49 -10.26 0.86
CA LEU A 111 18.96 -9.00 1.43
C LEU A 111 20.47 -9.08 1.72
N SER A 112 21.19 -8.01 1.43
CA SER A 112 22.60 -7.86 1.80
C SER A 112 22.78 -7.92 3.32
N GLU A 113 23.99 -8.30 3.77
CA GLU A 113 24.31 -8.45 5.20
C GLU A 113 24.07 -7.15 6.01
N ASP A 114 24.26 -5.99 5.38
CA ASP A 114 24.02 -4.67 5.97
C ASP A 114 22.55 -4.22 5.89
N GLY A 115 21.67 -5.04 5.31
CA GLY A 115 20.25 -4.73 5.17
C GLY A 115 19.91 -3.68 4.12
N SER A 116 20.89 -3.18 3.37
CA SER A 116 20.74 -1.98 2.54
C SER A 116 20.31 -2.26 1.10
N ALA A 117 20.45 -3.50 0.63
CA ALA A 117 20.29 -3.85 -0.78
C ALA A 117 19.71 -5.25 -1.01
N VAL A 118 18.92 -5.44 -2.06
CA VAL A 118 18.33 -6.74 -2.43
C VAL A 118 18.92 -7.23 -3.75
N ASP A 119 19.36 -8.49 -3.81
CA ASP A 119 19.77 -9.14 -5.05
C ASP A 119 18.54 -9.63 -5.85
N TYR A 120 17.92 -8.70 -6.58
CA TYR A 120 16.77 -8.98 -7.43
C TYR A 120 17.06 -10.01 -8.54
N LYS A 121 18.32 -10.14 -8.99
CA LYS A 121 18.69 -11.08 -10.05
C LYS A 121 18.73 -12.51 -9.53
N ALA A 122 19.32 -12.72 -8.36
CA ALA A 122 19.29 -14.02 -7.69
C ALA A 122 17.87 -14.39 -7.29
N LEU A 123 17.11 -13.43 -6.72
CA LEU A 123 15.71 -13.60 -6.37
C LEU A 123 14.86 -14.07 -7.56
N ARG A 124 14.97 -13.40 -8.73
CA ARG A 124 14.19 -13.76 -9.94
C ARG A 124 14.34 -15.23 -10.34
N ASN A 125 15.50 -15.83 -10.08
CA ASN A 125 15.84 -17.18 -10.50
C ASN A 125 15.63 -18.25 -9.42
N SER A 126 15.18 -17.85 -8.23
CA SER A 126 15.06 -18.73 -7.07
C SER A 126 13.78 -19.58 -7.08
N LEU A 127 13.76 -20.64 -6.27
CA LEU A 127 12.55 -21.46 -6.07
C LEU A 127 11.52 -20.71 -5.23
N GLU A 128 12.01 -19.94 -4.26
CA GLU A 128 11.23 -19.14 -3.33
C GLU A 128 10.40 -18.09 -4.09
N PHE A 129 10.97 -17.48 -5.14
CA PHE A 129 10.24 -16.56 -6.00
C PHE A 129 9.14 -17.25 -6.82
N ARG A 130 9.37 -18.47 -7.29
CA ARG A 130 8.34 -19.27 -7.98
C ARG A 130 7.20 -19.63 -7.03
N ASP A 131 7.51 -20.05 -5.81
CA ASP A 131 6.52 -20.38 -4.78
C ASP A 131 5.69 -19.15 -4.42
N TYR A 132 6.34 -18.00 -4.28
CA TYR A 132 5.66 -16.73 -4.09
C TYR A 132 4.71 -16.39 -5.24
N GLN A 133 5.13 -16.58 -6.50
CA GLN A 133 4.27 -16.33 -7.66
C GLN A 133 3.02 -17.21 -7.65
N VAL A 134 3.12 -18.46 -7.20
CA VAL A 134 1.96 -19.36 -7.04
C VAL A 134 1.00 -18.84 -5.98
N VAL A 135 1.50 -18.40 -4.83
CA VAL A 135 0.67 -17.83 -3.75
C VAL A 135 0.05 -16.50 -4.19
N ALA A 136 0.79 -15.64 -4.89
CA ALA A 136 0.28 -14.37 -5.41
C ALA A 136 -0.91 -14.57 -6.38
N GLN A 137 -0.95 -15.66 -7.15
CA GLN A 137 -2.10 -15.98 -8.00
C GLN A 137 -3.38 -16.25 -7.19
N GLN A 138 -3.27 -16.75 -5.96
CA GLN A 138 -4.42 -17.01 -5.07
C GLN A 138 -5.07 -15.73 -4.55
N LEU A 139 -4.42 -14.56 -4.70
CA LEU A 139 -5.04 -13.26 -4.36
C LEU A 139 -6.35 -13.04 -5.13
N ARG A 140 -6.51 -13.67 -6.29
CA ARG A 140 -7.75 -13.56 -7.07
C ARG A 140 -8.99 -14.08 -6.33
N ASP A 141 -8.80 -14.97 -5.35
CA ASP A 141 -9.86 -15.65 -4.61
C ASP A 141 -10.12 -15.01 -3.23
N VAL A 142 -9.31 -14.00 -2.84
CA VAL A 142 -9.49 -13.32 -1.56
C VAL A 142 -10.70 -12.37 -1.58
N GLN A 143 -11.26 -12.12 -0.41
CA GLN A 143 -12.38 -11.21 -0.22
C GLN A 143 -12.02 -10.09 0.76
N PRO A 144 -11.33 -9.01 0.32
CA PRO A 144 -10.90 -7.92 1.19
C PRO A 144 -12.04 -7.22 1.93
N GLN A 145 -13.27 -7.34 1.43
CA GLN A 145 -14.49 -6.84 2.06
C GLN A 145 -14.81 -7.48 3.42
N LEU A 146 -14.32 -8.70 3.66
CA LEU A 146 -14.54 -9.44 4.91
C LEU A 146 -13.54 -9.05 6.01
N LEU A 147 -12.49 -8.29 5.65
CA LEU A 147 -11.48 -7.82 6.57
C LEU A 147 -11.95 -6.55 7.29
N ASN A 148 -11.74 -6.49 8.60
CA ASN A 148 -11.89 -5.26 9.36
C ASN A 148 -10.80 -4.23 8.97
N ARG A 149 -10.89 -2.99 9.48
CA ARG A 149 -9.96 -1.91 9.12
C ARG A 149 -8.49 -2.31 9.33
N THR A 150 -8.14 -2.83 10.50
CA THR A 150 -6.77 -3.20 10.87
C THR A 150 -6.25 -4.35 10.01
N GLU A 151 -7.05 -5.40 9.83
CA GLU A 151 -6.72 -6.54 8.95
C GLU A 151 -6.51 -6.08 7.51
N ARG A 152 -7.35 -5.16 7.02
CA ARG A 152 -7.30 -4.63 5.66
C ARG A 152 -6.04 -3.79 5.42
N ILE A 153 -5.68 -2.91 6.36
CA ILE A 153 -4.43 -2.13 6.28
C ILE A 153 -3.24 -3.09 6.24
N ALA A 154 -3.16 -4.04 7.17
CA ALA A 154 -2.09 -5.01 7.22
C ALA A 154 -2.00 -5.83 5.91
N PHE A 155 -3.14 -6.29 5.39
CA PHE A 155 -3.21 -7.01 4.13
C PHE A 155 -2.65 -6.18 2.97
N PHE A 156 -3.15 -4.97 2.76
CA PHE A 156 -2.74 -4.14 1.62
C PHE A 156 -1.32 -3.60 1.74
N LEU A 157 -0.80 -3.33 2.96
CA LEU A 157 0.62 -3.04 3.17
C LEU A 157 1.52 -4.20 2.72
N ASN A 158 1.20 -5.42 3.15
CA ASN A 158 1.96 -6.60 2.77
C ASN A 158 1.88 -6.83 1.25
N VAL A 159 0.68 -6.74 0.65
CA VAL A 159 0.48 -6.92 -0.79
C VAL A 159 1.24 -5.87 -1.60
N TYR A 160 1.23 -4.61 -1.16
CA TYR A 160 2.00 -3.54 -1.80
C TYR A 160 3.49 -3.85 -1.79
N ASN A 161 4.06 -4.15 -0.61
CA ASN A 161 5.49 -4.46 -0.47
C ASN A 161 5.87 -5.70 -1.29
N ALA A 162 4.98 -6.70 -1.36
CA ALA A 162 5.10 -7.87 -2.23
C ALA A 162 5.24 -7.48 -3.71
N LEU A 163 4.32 -6.62 -4.16
CA LEU A 163 4.19 -6.23 -5.55
C LEU A 163 5.38 -5.39 -6.00
N ILE A 164 5.94 -4.57 -5.10
CA ILE A 164 7.20 -3.85 -5.33
C ILE A 164 8.33 -4.84 -5.60
N ILE A 165 8.55 -5.81 -4.70
CA ILE A 165 9.61 -6.81 -4.84
C ILE A 165 9.42 -7.63 -6.11
N HIS A 166 8.18 -8.06 -6.39
CA HIS A 166 7.85 -8.78 -7.62
C HIS A 166 8.19 -7.95 -8.85
N GLY A 167 7.67 -6.73 -8.92
CA GLY A 167 7.87 -5.82 -10.05
C GLY A 167 9.36 -5.57 -10.31
N LEU A 168 10.14 -5.33 -9.25
CA LEU A 168 11.59 -5.09 -9.37
C LEU A 168 12.36 -6.35 -9.78
N ALA A 169 11.97 -7.54 -9.28
CA ALA A 169 12.61 -8.80 -9.64
C ALA A 169 12.43 -9.17 -11.12
N ILE A 170 11.32 -8.79 -11.74
CA ILE A 170 11.03 -9.15 -13.15
C ILE A 170 11.50 -8.12 -14.17
N LEU A 171 11.83 -6.91 -13.74
CA LEU A 171 12.36 -5.88 -14.63
C LEU A 171 13.82 -6.18 -15.01
N ASP A 172 14.15 -6.01 -16.28
CA ASP A 172 15.54 -6.13 -16.74
C ASP A 172 16.37 -4.90 -16.32
N SER A 173 15.73 -3.77 -16.01
CA SER A 173 16.37 -2.57 -15.48
C SER A 173 15.39 -1.75 -14.63
N PRO A 174 15.85 -1.15 -13.51
CA PRO A 174 15.00 -0.30 -12.69
C PRO A 174 14.55 0.96 -13.42
N PRO A 175 13.40 1.54 -13.03
CA PRO A 175 12.92 2.79 -13.61
C PRO A 175 13.88 3.94 -13.27
N SER A 176 14.56 4.46 -14.29
CA SER A 176 15.66 5.42 -14.14
C SER A 176 15.20 6.89 -14.18
N ASN A 177 13.98 7.15 -14.67
CA ASN A 177 13.42 8.50 -14.80
C ASN A 177 11.97 8.56 -14.29
N LEU A 178 11.45 9.78 -14.15
CA LEU A 178 10.12 10.03 -13.61
C LEU A 178 9.03 9.28 -14.40
N LEU A 179 9.04 9.33 -15.73
CA LEU A 179 8.00 8.68 -16.55
C LEU A 179 8.00 7.16 -16.36
N GLN A 180 9.18 6.53 -16.37
CA GLN A 180 9.30 5.10 -16.13
C GLN A 180 8.79 4.71 -14.74
N ARG A 181 9.01 5.56 -13.71
CA ARG A 181 8.47 5.33 -12.37
C ARG A 181 6.95 5.44 -12.37
N LEU A 182 6.40 6.51 -12.93
CA LEU A 182 4.94 6.67 -13.00
C LEU A 182 4.27 5.48 -13.70
N LEU A 183 4.86 4.99 -14.79
CA LEU A 183 4.39 3.80 -15.48
C LEU A 183 4.56 2.53 -14.63
N PHE A 184 5.67 2.38 -13.91
CA PHE A 184 5.90 1.27 -13.00
C PHE A 184 4.79 1.16 -11.94
N TYR A 185 4.51 2.27 -11.24
CA TYR A 185 3.48 2.31 -10.19
C TYR A 185 2.06 2.17 -10.74
N ALA A 186 1.81 2.63 -11.97
CA ALA A 186 0.49 2.53 -12.60
C ALA A 186 0.20 1.16 -13.25
N LYS A 187 1.23 0.44 -13.73
CA LYS A 187 1.06 -0.80 -14.51
C LYS A 187 1.34 -2.09 -13.76
N ASN A 188 2.14 -2.07 -12.70
CA ASN A 188 2.35 -3.27 -11.88
C ASN A 188 1.16 -3.44 -10.96
N ALA A 189 0.46 -4.57 -11.11
CA ALA A 189 -0.81 -4.81 -10.46
C ALA A 189 -1.02 -6.29 -10.14
N TYR A 190 -1.84 -6.53 -9.12
CA TYR A 190 -2.40 -7.85 -8.83
C TYR A 190 -3.91 -7.88 -9.02
N VAL A 191 -4.42 -9.06 -9.35
CA VAL A 191 -5.85 -9.33 -9.31
C VAL A 191 -6.20 -9.80 -7.90
N ILE A 192 -6.96 -8.99 -7.17
CA ILE A 192 -7.37 -9.22 -5.78
C ILE A 192 -8.90 -9.31 -5.77
N GLY A 193 -9.44 -10.47 -5.38
CA GLY A 193 -10.89 -10.70 -5.39
C GLY A 193 -11.52 -10.50 -6.77
N GLY A 194 -10.80 -10.87 -7.83
CA GLY A 194 -11.23 -10.71 -9.22
C GLY A 194 -11.10 -9.30 -9.81
N ILE A 195 -10.59 -8.31 -9.07
CA ILE A 195 -10.42 -6.93 -9.53
C ILE A 195 -8.93 -6.56 -9.54
N GLU A 196 -8.49 -5.78 -10.53
CA GLU A 196 -7.10 -5.32 -10.64
C GLU A 196 -6.80 -4.15 -9.68
N TYR A 197 -5.68 -4.27 -8.97
CA TYR A 197 -5.12 -3.26 -8.07
C TYR A 197 -3.65 -3.03 -8.42
N SER A 198 -3.34 -1.86 -8.99
CA SER A 198 -1.97 -1.38 -9.17
C SER A 198 -1.35 -0.90 -7.86
N LEU A 199 -0.04 -0.67 -7.85
CA LEU A 199 0.64 -0.04 -6.71
C LEU A 199 -0.01 1.31 -6.33
N ASN A 200 -0.33 2.15 -7.32
CA ASN A 200 -1.06 3.41 -7.11
C ASN A 200 -2.46 3.18 -6.53
N ASP A 201 -3.18 2.17 -7.00
CA ASP A 201 -4.51 1.85 -6.48
C ASP A 201 -4.44 1.43 -5.02
N ILE A 202 -3.44 0.63 -4.64
CA ILE A 202 -3.26 0.18 -3.26
C ILE A 202 -2.84 1.35 -2.36
N GLU A 203 -1.80 2.09 -2.72
CA GLU A 203 -1.31 3.17 -1.88
C GLU A 203 -2.32 4.32 -1.78
N HIS A 204 -2.68 4.91 -2.92
CA HIS A 204 -3.48 6.12 -2.96
C HIS A 204 -4.98 5.84 -2.88
N GLY A 205 -5.42 4.77 -3.54
CA GLY A 205 -6.83 4.37 -3.60
C GLY A 205 -7.30 3.72 -2.30
N VAL A 206 -6.53 2.77 -1.77
CA VAL A 206 -6.90 2.00 -0.59
C VAL A 206 -6.38 2.63 0.70
N LEU A 207 -5.06 2.64 0.90
CA LEU A 207 -4.43 2.94 2.19
C LEU A 207 -4.54 4.42 2.58
N ARG A 208 -4.44 5.33 1.61
CA ARG A 208 -4.60 6.78 1.81
C ARG A 208 -6.05 7.27 1.75
N GLY A 209 -7.03 6.37 1.64
CA GLY A 209 -8.45 6.76 1.61
C GLY A 209 -8.87 7.44 0.29
N ASN A 210 -8.40 6.94 -0.85
CA ASN A 210 -8.71 7.46 -2.19
C ASN A 210 -8.32 8.93 -2.41
N LYS A 211 -7.16 9.32 -1.87
CA LYS A 211 -6.57 10.64 -2.07
C LYS A 211 -5.76 10.70 -3.37
N PRO A 212 -5.68 11.86 -4.04
CA PRO A 212 -4.75 12.06 -5.16
C PRO A 212 -3.29 11.78 -4.76
N GLY A 213 -2.50 11.33 -5.72
CA GLY A 213 -1.05 11.17 -5.55
C GLY A 213 -0.32 12.51 -5.43
N PRO A 214 0.98 12.50 -5.12
CA PRO A 214 1.78 13.71 -4.98
C PRO A 214 2.15 14.36 -6.32
N VAL A 215 1.84 13.70 -7.45
CA VAL A 215 2.11 14.21 -8.80
C VAL A 215 1.09 15.31 -9.13
N PRO A 216 1.52 16.46 -9.68
CA PRO A 216 0.61 17.52 -10.10
C PRO A 216 -0.47 16.98 -11.05
N PHE A 217 -1.71 17.45 -10.86
CA PHE A 217 -2.88 17.05 -11.64
C PHE A 217 -3.27 15.56 -11.54
N SER A 218 -2.70 14.80 -10.60
CA SER A 218 -3.23 13.47 -10.30
C SER A 218 -4.65 13.58 -9.75
N GLY A 219 -5.55 12.77 -10.30
CA GLY A 219 -6.93 12.65 -9.79
C GLY A 219 -7.03 11.61 -8.68
N LYS A 220 -8.23 11.46 -8.12
CA LYS A 220 -8.54 10.31 -7.25
C LYS A 220 -8.38 9.00 -8.04
N PRO A 221 -7.68 7.99 -7.51
CA PRO A 221 -7.53 6.69 -8.17
C PRO A 221 -8.87 6.04 -8.51
N PHE A 222 -9.82 6.07 -7.58
CA PHE A 222 -11.14 5.46 -7.72
C PHE A 222 -12.21 6.54 -7.93
N LYS A 223 -12.91 6.46 -9.06
CA LYS A 223 -14.03 7.37 -9.40
C LYS A 223 -15.32 6.90 -8.73
N SER A 224 -16.34 7.76 -8.73
CA SER A 224 -17.69 7.38 -8.27
C SER A 224 -18.17 6.12 -9.01
N GLY A 225 -18.69 5.15 -8.25
CA GLY A 225 -19.14 3.86 -8.77
C GLY A 225 -18.03 2.82 -9.00
N ASP A 226 -16.76 3.14 -8.76
CA ASP A 226 -15.69 2.14 -8.80
C ASP A 226 -15.86 1.14 -7.64
N PRO A 227 -15.97 -0.18 -7.92
CA PRO A 227 -16.20 -1.18 -6.88
C PRO A 227 -15.06 -1.24 -5.84
N ARG A 228 -13.86 -0.74 -6.18
CA ARG A 228 -12.70 -0.71 -5.27
C ARG A 228 -12.86 0.33 -4.16
N LEU A 229 -13.76 1.31 -4.28
CA LEU A 229 -14.03 2.31 -3.24
C LEU A 229 -14.36 1.69 -1.88
N TRP A 230 -15.00 0.51 -1.85
CA TRP A 230 -15.30 -0.18 -0.60
C TRP A 230 -14.04 -0.57 0.20
N THR A 231 -12.94 -0.82 -0.50
CA THR A 231 -11.67 -1.18 0.16
C THR A 231 -10.96 0.02 0.78
N SER A 232 -11.28 1.25 0.34
CA SER A 232 -10.63 2.48 0.81
C SER A 232 -10.78 2.71 2.32
N ILE A 233 -9.67 3.01 2.98
CA ILE A 233 -9.62 3.41 4.39
C ILE A 233 -9.97 4.90 4.48
N THR A 234 -11.26 5.21 4.34
CA THR A 234 -11.75 6.60 4.36
C THR A 234 -11.86 7.15 5.77
N GLU A 235 -12.17 6.29 6.73
CA GLU A 235 -12.23 6.63 8.15
C GLU A 235 -10.82 6.61 8.76
N SER A 236 -10.32 7.80 9.08
CA SER A 236 -9.02 8.02 9.73
C SER A 236 -7.85 7.31 9.03
N PRO A 237 -7.41 7.75 7.83
CA PRO A 237 -6.19 7.24 7.22
C PRO A 237 -4.99 7.35 8.18
N ASP A 238 -4.16 6.33 8.23
CA ASP A 238 -3.00 6.30 9.13
C ASP A 238 -1.76 6.82 8.37
N ALA A 239 -1.21 7.96 8.77
CA ALA A 239 -0.07 8.56 8.09
C ALA A 239 1.22 7.73 8.23
N ARG A 240 1.31 6.84 9.24
CA ARG A 240 2.48 5.99 9.48
C ARG A 240 2.69 4.95 8.37
N ILE A 241 1.70 4.71 7.51
CA ILE A 241 1.86 3.85 6.32
C ILE A 241 3.01 4.33 5.42
N HIS A 242 3.29 5.64 5.39
CA HIS A 242 4.39 6.21 4.59
C HIS A 242 5.78 5.76 5.07
N PHE A 243 5.87 5.26 6.31
CA PHE A 243 7.08 4.66 6.88
C PHE A 243 7.06 3.12 6.80
N ALA A 244 6.01 2.52 6.22
CA ALA A 244 5.83 1.08 6.09
C ALA A 244 5.82 0.59 4.64
N LEU A 245 5.52 1.49 3.70
CA LEU A 245 5.57 1.23 2.28
C LEU A 245 7.02 1.29 1.80
N ASN A 246 7.56 0.13 1.43
CA ASN A 246 8.88 0.08 0.81
C ASN A 246 8.73 0.36 -0.69
N CYS A 247 9.37 1.43 -1.16
CA CYS A 247 9.37 1.89 -2.54
C CYS A 247 10.50 1.31 -3.42
N GLY A 248 11.35 0.44 -2.86
CA GLY A 248 12.54 -0.12 -3.51
C GLY A 248 13.69 0.88 -3.72
N ALA A 249 13.60 2.09 -3.15
CA ALA A 249 14.70 3.05 -3.12
C ALA A 249 15.57 2.85 -1.89
N LYS A 250 16.85 3.27 -1.95
CA LYS A 250 17.79 3.20 -0.82
C LYS A 250 17.29 3.91 0.44
N SER A 251 16.48 4.95 0.29
CA SER A 251 15.90 5.72 1.39
C SER A 251 14.54 5.19 1.88
N CYS A 252 14.12 3.98 1.48
CA CYS A 252 12.87 3.38 1.97
C CYS A 252 13.11 2.54 3.24
N PRO A 253 12.15 2.49 4.17
CA PRO A 253 12.29 1.75 5.43
C PRO A 253 12.36 0.22 5.22
N PRO A 254 12.93 -0.56 6.18
CA PRO A 254 13.02 -2.01 6.09
C PRO A 254 11.63 -2.68 5.91
N VAL A 255 11.55 -3.75 5.11
CA VAL A 255 10.29 -4.47 4.90
C VAL A 255 9.86 -5.15 6.20
N ARG A 256 8.81 -4.62 6.83
CA ARG A 256 8.13 -5.25 7.97
C ARG A 256 6.92 -6.01 7.48
N CYS A 257 6.50 -6.99 8.29
CA CYS A 257 5.30 -7.76 8.03
C CYS A 257 4.22 -7.49 9.05
N PHE A 258 3.06 -7.16 8.52
CA PHE A 258 1.93 -6.67 9.30
C PHE A 258 0.87 -7.78 9.47
N ASN A 259 0.27 -7.87 10.65
CA ASN A 259 -1.00 -8.53 10.94
C ASN A 259 -1.86 -7.59 11.78
N ALA A 260 -3.11 -7.99 12.01
CA ALA A 260 -3.99 -7.27 12.91
C ALA A 260 -3.40 -7.09 14.31
N ASP A 261 -2.70 -8.10 14.85
CA ASP A 261 -2.21 -8.09 16.24
C ASP A 261 -1.01 -7.17 16.45
N ASN A 262 -0.16 -7.00 15.42
CA ASN A 262 1.08 -6.22 15.50
C ASN A 262 1.05 -4.92 14.70
N LEU A 263 -0.04 -4.59 13.99
CA LEU A 263 -0.07 -3.48 13.03
C LEU A 263 0.38 -2.17 13.68
N ASP A 264 -0.25 -1.82 14.79
CA ASP A 264 0.00 -0.54 15.46
C ASP A 264 1.44 -0.43 15.96
N TYR A 265 1.92 -1.45 16.69
CA TYR A 265 3.30 -1.52 17.16
C TYR A 265 4.31 -1.47 16.01
N ALA A 266 4.04 -2.18 14.91
CA ALA A 266 4.94 -2.22 13.75
C ALA A 266 4.97 -0.89 12.98
N LEU A 267 3.83 -0.20 12.86
CA LEU A 267 3.75 1.13 12.27
C LEU A 267 4.41 2.19 13.16
N GLU A 268 4.22 2.10 14.48
CA GLU A 268 4.84 2.99 15.45
C GLU A 268 6.36 2.86 15.43
N GLY A 269 6.88 1.63 15.54
CA GLY A 269 8.32 1.38 15.44
C GLY A 269 8.91 1.78 14.09
N ALA A 270 8.11 1.74 13.01
CA ALA A 270 8.53 2.24 11.70
C ALA A 270 8.62 3.76 11.66
N ALA A 271 7.61 4.45 12.18
CA ALA A 271 7.59 5.90 12.29
C ALA A 271 8.74 6.39 13.15
N GLN A 272 8.88 5.84 14.34
CA GLN A 272 9.91 6.20 15.32
C GLN A 272 11.31 6.03 14.73
N SER A 273 11.62 4.85 14.18
CA SER A 273 12.91 4.59 13.52
C SER A 273 13.21 5.54 12.36
N PHE A 274 12.18 6.00 11.64
CA PHE A 274 12.36 6.92 10.52
C PHE A 274 12.61 8.36 10.99
N VAL A 275 11.87 8.83 12.00
CA VAL A 275 11.97 10.21 12.48
C VAL A 275 13.17 10.48 13.39
N THR A 276 13.76 9.43 13.98
CA THR A 276 14.98 9.56 14.79
C THR A 276 16.27 9.42 13.98
N ASP A 277 16.16 9.09 12.68
CA ASP A 277 17.30 9.05 11.78
C ASP A 277 17.68 10.47 11.32
N GLU A 278 18.90 10.90 11.60
CA GLU A 278 19.42 12.23 11.25
C GLU A 278 19.45 12.47 9.74
N GLU A 279 19.47 11.42 8.90
CA GLU A 279 19.34 11.55 7.46
C GLU A 279 17.94 12.04 7.05
N ASN A 280 16.92 11.76 7.87
CA ASN A 280 15.52 12.06 7.60
C ASN A 280 14.99 13.28 8.35
N VAL A 281 15.44 13.50 9.59
CA VAL A 281 15.00 14.62 10.43
C VAL A 281 16.19 15.18 11.21
N ARG A 282 16.53 16.46 10.99
CA ARG A 282 17.56 17.16 11.77
C ARG A 282 17.34 18.66 11.80
N LEU A 283 17.74 19.30 12.90
CA LEU A 283 17.76 20.76 12.99
C LEU A 283 18.94 21.33 12.20
N ASP A 284 18.77 22.52 11.64
CA ASP A 284 19.86 23.30 11.03
C ASP A 284 20.72 23.89 12.16
N GLN A 285 22.00 23.50 12.22
CA GLN A 285 22.92 23.95 13.27
C GLN A 285 23.34 25.42 13.10
N ASP A 286 23.27 25.96 11.88
CA ASP A 286 23.74 27.31 11.55
C ASP A 286 22.61 28.35 11.63
N ARG A 287 21.35 27.90 11.48
CA ARG A 287 20.18 28.79 11.42
C ARG A 287 19.06 28.34 12.33
N GLN A 288 18.85 29.11 13.39
CA GLN A 288 17.69 28.94 14.28
C GLN A 288 16.37 28.98 13.50
N GLY A 289 15.41 28.14 13.93
CA GLY A 289 14.09 28.05 13.28
C GLY A 289 14.03 27.17 12.03
N PHE A 290 15.14 26.59 11.56
CA PHE A 290 15.13 25.72 10.37
C PHE A 290 15.28 24.25 10.72
N VAL A 291 14.45 23.40 10.12
CA VAL A 291 14.48 21.94 10.28
C VAL A 291 14.55 21.29 8.91
N TYR A 292 15.51 20.39 8.70
CA TYR A 292 15.59 19.55 7.52
C TYR A 292 14.77 18.28 7.71
N LEU A 293 13.89 18.01 6.75
CA LEU A 293 12.97 16.87 6.73
C LEU A 293 13.11 16.08 5.43
N SER A 294 12.85 14.78 5.49
CA SER A 294 12.70 13.94 4.31
C SER A 294 11.60 14.46 3.37
N SER A 295 11.81 14.31 2.06
CA SER A 295 10.83 14.72 1.04
C SER A 295 9.48 13.99 1.14
N ILE A 296 9.39 12.86 1.85
CA ILE A 296 8.12 12.18 2.16
C ILE A 296 7.14 13.14 2.85
N PHE A 297 7.62 13.95 3.79
CA PHE A 297 6.81 14.95 4.49
C PHE A 297 6.35 16.10 3.58
N LYS A 298 7.04 16.35 2.46
CA LYS A 298 6.61 17.33 1.46
C LYS A 298 5.50 16.76 0.58
N TRP A 299 5.71 15.56 0.05
CA TRP A 299 4.79 14.94 -0.91
C TRP A 299 3.46 14.56 -0.27
N TYR A 300 3.51 14.08 0.96
CA TYR A 300 2.34 13.60 1.70
C TYR A 300 1.99 14.50 2.88
N ARG A 301 2.33 15.80 2.80
CA ARG A 301 2.07 16.77 3.88
C ARG A 301 0.63 16.72 4.39
N VAL A 302 -0.34 16.60 3.49
CA VAL A 302 -1.78 16.52 3.79
C VAL A 302 -2.21 15.25 4.51
N ASP A 303 -1.34 14.26 4.61
CA ASP A 303 -1.57 13.04 5.38
C ASP A 303 -1.01 13.17 6.80
N PHE A 304 0.08 13.91 6.99
CA PHE A 304 0.70 14.15 8.30
C PHE A 304 0.07 15.31 9.08
N CYS A 305 -0.57 16.24 8.39
CA CYS A 305 -1.12 17.45 8.97
C CYS A 305 -2.62 17.31 9.29
N PRO A 306 -3.13 18.00 10.31
CA PRO A 306 -4.57 18.18 10.51
C PRO A 306 -5.24 18.76 9.26
N GLU A 307 -6.52 18.44 9.05
CA GLU A 307 -7.27 18.77 7.82
C GLU A 307 -7.24 20.26 7.45
N ASN A 308 -7.16 21.15 8.45
CA ASN A 308 -7.21 22.60 8.28
C ASN A 308 -5.88 23.32 8.59
N ASP A 309 -4.78 22.59 8.82
CA ASP A 309 -3.50 23.21 9.15
C ASP A 309 -2.33 22.43 8.56
N THR A 310 -1.84 22.87 7.40
CA THR A 310 -0.65 22.31 6.75
C THR A 310 0.63 23.11 7.04
N SER A 311 0.66 23.90 8.12
CA SER A 311 1.84 24.69 8.48
C SER A 311 3.04 23.81 8.85
N ASP A 312 4.24 24.38 8.78
CA ASP A 312 5.45 23.70 9.24
C ASP A 312 5.37 23.34 10.73
N ARG A 313 4.69 24.16 11.52
CA ARG A 313 4.47 23.92 12.95
C ARG A 313 3.55 22.72 13.20
N ALA A 314 2.46 22.59 12.46
CA ALA A 314 1.58 21.42 12.54
C ALA A 314 2.31 20.14 12.11
N LEU A 315 3.07 20.20 11.02
CA LEU A 315 3.88 19.09 10.55
C LEU A 315 4.91 18.64 11.62
N LEU A 316 5.64 19.58 12.22
CA LEU A 316 6.60 19.27 13.29
C LEU A 316 5.92 18.72 14.54
N SER A 317 4.72 19.20 14.89
CA SER A 317 3.96 18.65 16.01
C SER A 317 3.61 17.18 15.79
N THR A 318 3.24 16.79 14.57
CA THR A 318 3.05 15.38 14.20
C THR A 318 4.36 14.60 14.26
N ILE A 319 5.47 15.13 13.74
CA ILE A 319 6.78 14.45 13.79
C ILE A 319 7.22 14.22 15.23
N ILE A 320 7.06 15.23 16.10
CA ILE A 320 7.29 15.10 17.53
C ILE A 320 6.47 13.94 18.09
N SER A 321 5.18 13.80 17.73
CA SER A 321 4.35 12.70 18.25
C SER A 321 4.86 11.29 17.93
N TYR A 322 5.68 11.12 16.89
CA TYR A 322 6.31 9.84 16.54
C TYR A 322 7.63 9.56 17.27
N ILE A 323 8.19 10.54 17.98
CA ILE A 323 9.38 10.34 18.81
C ILE A 323 8.92 10.03 20.23
N ASP A 324 9.09 8.79 20.69
CA ASP A 324 8.74 8.38 22.05
C ASP A 324 9.38 9.29 23.11
N ALA A 325 8.55 9.83 23.99
CA ALA A 325 8.97 10.68 25.09
C ALA A 325 9.88 9.92 26.08
N GLU A 326 9.68 8.62 26.21
CA GLU A 326 10.43 7.73 27.11
C GLU A 326 11.53 6.94 26.40
N SER A 327 11.84 7.28 25.15
CA SER A 327 12.86 6.58 24.34
C SER A 327 14.17 6.42 25.10
N ARG A 328 14.74 5.23 25.19
CA ARG A 328 16.04 5.04 25.88
C ARG A 328 17.23 5.59 25.09
N ASP A 329 17.02 5.96 23.83
CA ASP A 329 18.04 6.54 22.97
C ASP A 329 18.26 8.04 23.33
N PRO A 330 19.46 8.42 23.79
CA PRO A 330 19.75 9.81 24.15
C PRO A 330 19.67 10.78 22.96
N ASP A 331 19.95 10.31 21.74
CA ASP A 331 19.88 11.16 20.54
C ASP A 331 18.43 11.45 20.17
N ALA A 332 17.56 10.43 20.22
CA ALA A 332 16.11 10.59 20.05
C ALA A 332 15.50 11.54 21.11
N LYS A 333 15.89 11.38 22.40
CA LYS A 333 15.43 12.31 23.46
C LYS A 333 15.87 13.74 23.20
N ARG A 334 17.13 13.94 22.80
CA ARG A 334 17.67 15.27 22.49
C ARG A 334 16.92 15.90 21.33
N LEU A 335 16.74 15.17 20.24
CA LEU A 335 16.00 15.63 19.06
C LEU A 335 14.58 16.04 19.43
N ARG A 336 13.85 15.19 20.18
CA ARG A 336 12.50 15.49 20.66
C ARG A 336 12.46 16.79 21.46
N ALA A 337 13.34 16.92 22.46
CA ALA A 337 13.38 18.10 23.32
C ALA A 337 13.62 19.38 22.52
N GLN A 338 14.57 19.35 21.58
CA GLN A 338 14.88 20.48 20.70
C GLN A 338 13.71 20.86 19.79
N LEU A 339 13.00 19.88 19.23
CA LEU A 339 11.83 20.14 18.39
C LEU A 339 10.65 20.70 19.20
N VAL A 340 10.41 20.18 20.41
CA VAL A 340 9.38 20.70 21.33
C VAL A 340 9.69 22.15 21.68
N GLU A 341 10.91 22.45 22.11
CA GLU A 341 11.34 23.82 22.42
C GLU A 341 11.15 24.75 21.20
N LEU A 342 11.54 24.30 20.01
CA LEU A 342 11.39 25.07 18.78
C LEU A 342 9.92 25.39 18.48
N VAL A 343 9.04 24.40 18.62
CA VAL A 343 7.59 24.58 18.41
C VAL A 343 7.01 25.48 19.51
N GLU A 344 7.40 25.35 20.77
CA GLU A 344 6.82 26.13 21.87
C GLU A 344 7.37 27.56 21.99
N SER A 345 8.58 27.83 21.49
CA SER A 345 9.28 29.12 21.60
C SER A 345 8.60 30.33 20.94
N GLY A 346 7.49 30.12 20.22
CA GLY A 346 6.81 31.15 19.43
C GLY A 346 7.62 31.67 18.22
N GLN A 347 8.82 31.13 17.97
CA GLN A 347 9.63 31.49 16.81
C GLN A 347 8.99 31.05 15.49
N ASN A 348 9.36 31.73 14.41
CA ASN A 348 8.97 31.31 13.07
C ASN A 348 9.77 30.07 12.67
N VAL A 349 9.08 28.95 12.46
CA VAL A 349 9.71 27.67 12.10
C VAL A 349 9.55 27.40 10.62
N ARG A 350 10.62 26.95 9.97
CA ARG A 350 10.65 26.64 8.53
C ARG A 350 11.24 25.26 8.25
N CYS A 351 10.45 24.42 7.61
CA CYS A 351 10.86 23.11 7.15
C CYS A 351 11.53 23.20 5.76
N LYS A 352 12.71 22.61 5.64
CA LYS A 352 13.42 22.40 4.38
C LYS A 352 13.42 20.93 4.04
N PHE A 353 13.28 20.62 2.76
CA PHE A 353 13.15 19.23 2.31
C PHE A 353 14.42 18.75 1.65
N LEU A 354 14.92 17.62 2.14
CA LEU A 354 16.14 16.99 1.65
C LEU A 354 15.91 16.36 0.27
N PRO A 355 16.92 16.37 -0.62
CA PRO A 355 16.85 15.66 -1.90
C PRO A 355 16.57 14.17 -1.67
N TYR A 356 15.64 13.60 -2.42
CA TYR A 356 15.31 12.18 -2.29
C TYR A 356 16.10 11.34 -3.29
N ASN A 357 16.86 10.36 -2.80
CA ASN A 357 17.63 9.47 -3.66
C ASN A 357 16.74 8.32 -4.13
N TRP A 358 16.27 8.44 -5.37
CA TRP A 358 15.44 7.43 -6.00
C TRP A 358 16.22 6.27 -6.66
N SER A 359 17.52 6.16 -6.39
CA SER A 359 18.31 5.02 -6.89
C SER A 359 17.81 3.72 -6.26
N LEU A 360 17.78 2.65 -7.05
CA LEU A 360 17.33 1.32 -6.59
C LEU A 360 18.21 0.84 -5.43
N ASN A 361 17.59 0.18 -4.45
CA ASN A 361 18.28 -0.58 -3.41
C ASN A 361 18.76 -1.96 -3.92
N SER A 362 19.57 -2.00 -4.97
CA SER A 362 20.14 -3.24 -5.52
C SER A 362 21.59 -3.45 -5.10
N ALA A 363 21.93 -4.69 -4.79
CA ALA A 363 23.29 -5.15 -4.51
C ALA A 363 24.08 -5.38 -5.81
#